data_AF-A0A222MYW6-F1
#
_entry.id   AF-A0A222MYW6-F1
#
_cell.length_a   1.000
_cell.length_b   1.000
_cell.length_c   1.000
_cell.angle_alpha   90.00
_cell.angle_beta   90.00
_cell.angle_gamma   90.00
#
_symmetry.space_group_name_H-M   'P 1'
#
loop_
_entity.id
_entity.type
_entity.pdbx_description
1 polymer ?
#
loop_
_entity_poly.entity_id
_entity_poly.type
_entity_poly.pdbx_seq_one_letter_code
_entity_poly.pdbx_strand_id
1 'polypeptide(L)'
;MNKIQTTAVYIIIEVKKPKLKDGKEQLKSYCNATGATMAVWSNGLQTSYFHRKDPNYFEEIPDIPTSDKTLKDILQEKFTFDDLMAIDVLKTQKRSLKNIIKDMEDEVLANAGVDVFEECFKLIFIKLYDELEGARDKDKNLEFKNYGESDSELKNKIEKLFTKAKEKWEGVFSADEKIRLSPSHLSACVASLYKVKFFNSNLEVIDDAFEYLVNKSAKGEKGQYFTPRYVIDMCVKMLNPKENESMIDTASGSCGFPIHTCFYVWKNIYRQKGIEASHLFTAEKKIPECEDYVKEKVFGIDFDEKSVRVSKMLNLIAGDGHTNVLYLNSIDYERWEDWLKDESWIDVYNDGFKRLKKLRATKNENRDFSFDILMANPPFAGDIKESRILNRYELGKNASGKVQNKVGRDILFIERNLDMLKPGGRMAIVLPQGRFNNSSDKYIREFIADKARILAVVGLHQNVFKPHTGTKTSVLFLQKWGGDDGKGGELCPKKEDYNIFFATQMLPSKDNSGEKIYYTLENALLLDSHEHLVVKHDLFNPHLEGDEPLRQKNESNEEFQARMQEYEMRCEKYKTIQSDGIAEAFIDFAKAEGLSFWRE
;
A
#
# COMPACT_ATOMS: atom_id res chain seq x y z
N MET A 1 4.94 25.53 49.08
CA MET A 1 6.23 25.67 48.36
C MET A 1 7.29 24.93 49.15
N ASN A 2 7.58 23.67 48.78
CA ASN A 2 8.70 22.94 49.36
C ASN A 2 10.01 23.52 48.83
N LYS A 3 11.00 23.70 49.71
CA LYS A 3 12.35 24.15 49.37
C LYS A 3 12.92 23.27 48.26
N ILE A 4 13.08 23.80 47.06
CA ILE A 4 13.80 23.13 45.97
C ILE A 4 15.26 23.04 46.41
N GLN A 5 15.72 21.82 46.73
CA GLN A 5 17.15 21.56 46.90
C GLN A 5 17.83 21.79 45.55
N THR A 6 18.56 22.89 45.41
CA THR A 6 19.22 23.30 44.16
C THR A 6 20.34 22.35 43.69
N THR A 7 20.70 21.36 44.51
CA THR A 7 21.73 20.35 44.21
C THR A 7 21.17 18.96 43.98
N ALA A 8 19.84 18.77 44.09
CA ALA A 8 19.22 17.48 43.83
C ALA A 8 19.08 17.27 42.32
N VAL A 9 19.52 16.12 41.81
CA VAL A 9 19.39 15.78 40.40
C VAL A 9 17.90 15.60 40.08
N TYR A 10 17.38 16.41 39.15
CA TYR A 10 15.96 16.42 38.80
C TYR A 10 15.64 15.50 37.61
N ILE A 11 16.50 15.54 36.58
CA ILE A 11 16.39 14.74 35.35
C ILE A 11 17.71 13.98 35.14
N ILE A 12 17.63 12.68 34.83
CA ILE A 12 18.75 11.90 34.29
C ILE A 12 18.53 11.71 32.79
N ILE A 13 19.56 11.96 31.98
CA ILE A 13 19.54 11.68 30.55
C ILE A 13 20.60 10.63 30.25
N GLU A 14 20.18 9.41 29.87
CA GLU A 14 21.07 8.35 29.41
C GLU A 14 21.08 8.37 27.87
N VAL A 15 22.21 8.78 27.30
CA VAL A 15 22.45 8.74 25.86
C VAL A 15 23.38 7.59 25.55
N LYS A 16 22.88 6.54 24.89
CA LYS A 16 23.69 5.33 24.71
C LYS A 16 23.28 4.49 23.49
N LYS A 17 24.23 3.72 22.95
CA LYS A 17 24.04 2.77 21.83
C LYS A 17 23.32 1.42 22.12
N PRO A 18 23.17 0.90 23.36
CA PRO A 18 22.51 -0.38 23.61
C PRO A 18 20.98 -0.26 23.49
N LYS A 19 20.29 -1.39 23.57
CA LYS A 19 18.83 -1.54 23.39
C LYS A 19 18.03 -0.78 24.47
N LEU A 20 16.82 -0.32 24.15
CA LEU A 20 15.93 0.40 25.08
C LEU A 20 15.79 -0.29 26.44
N LYS A 21 15.69 -1.63 26.47
CA LYS A 21 15.58 -2.41 27.72
C LYS A 21 16.81 -2.24 28.62
N ASP A 22 18.00 -2.43 28.08
CA ASP A 22 19.26 -2.34 28.81
C ASP A 22 19.53 -0.90 29.27
N GLY A 23 19.23 0.05 28.38
CA GLY A 23 19.29 1.48 28.67
C GLY A 23 18.30 1.91 29.75
N LYS A 24 17.07 1.38 29.73
CA LYS A 24 16.04 1.65 30.74
C LYS A 24 16.41 1.07 32.10
N GLU A 25 16.98 -0.12 32.18
CA GLU A 25 17.47 -0.68 33.46
C GLU A 25 18.62 0.15 34.05
N GLN A 26 19.57 0.60 33.21
CA GLN A 26 20.63 1.50 33.65
C GLN A 26 20.09 2.86 34.08
N LEU A 27 19.18 3.44 33.29
CA LEU A 27 18.50 4.70 33.60
C LEU A 27 17.76 4.62 34.94
N LYS A 28 17.04 3.52 35.20
CA LYS A 28 16.38 3.24 36.48
C LYS A 28 17.40 3.19 37.63
N SER A 29 18.52 2.50 37.43
CA SER A 29 19.61 2.43 38.42
C SER A 29 20.16 3.82 38.75
N TYR A 30 20.43 4.66 37.75
CA TYR A 30 20.91 6.04 37.95
C TYR A 30 19.89 6.92 38.65
N CYS A 31 18.62 6.83 38.27
CA CYS A 31 17.55 7.55 38.96
C CYS A 31 17.43 7.09 40.43
N ASN A 32 17.53 5.79 40.69
CA ASN A 32 17.51 5.23 42.04
C ASN A 32 18.67 5.73 42.91
N ALA A 33 19.87 5.81 42.35
CA ALA A 33 21.05 6.32 43.06
C ALA A 33 20.99 7.84 43.34
N THR A 34 20.38 8.61 42.43
CA THR A 34 20.42 10.09 42.49
C THR A 34 19.16 10.73 43.08
N GLY A 35 18.05 9.98 43.16
CA GLY A 35 16.76 10.53 43.55
C GLY A 35 16.00 11.24 42.42
N ALA A 36 16.51 11.21 41.17
CA ALA A 36 15.88 11.90 40.06
C ALA A 36 14.44 11.45 39.82
N THR A 37 13.55 12.43 39.66
CA THR A 37 12.11 12.22 39.42
C THR A 37 11.79 12.06 37.95
N MET A 38 12.69 12.49 37.06
CA MET A 38 12.53 12.37 35.62
C MET A 38 13.72 11.66 35.00
N ALA A 39 13.45 10.92 33.93
CA ALA A 39 14.45 10.13 33.25
C ALA A 39 14.22 10.18 31.75
N VAL A 40 15.27 10.37 30.98
CA VAL A 40 15.24 10.40 29.52
C VAL A 40 16.24 9.37 29.03
N TRP A 41 15.79 8.49 28.14
CA TRP A 41 16.68 7.61 27.41
C TRP A 41 16.68 8.00 25.95
N SER A 42 17.86 8.06 25.32
CA SER A 42 17.97 8.26 23.88
C SER A 42 19.14 7.48 23.28
N ASN A 43 18.92 6.94 22.08
CA ASN A 43 19.99 6.37 21.24
C ASN A 43 20.32 7.25 20.02
N GLY A 44 19.77 8.47 19.96
CA GLY A 44 19.89 9.38 18.82
C GLY A 44 18.88 9.15 17.71
N LEU A 45 18.13 8.04 17.73
CA LEU A 45 17.02 7.75 16.80
C LEU A 45 15.66 7.70 17.52
N GLN A 46 15.63 7.21 18.74
CA GLN A 46 14.46 7.14 19.60
C GLN A 46 14.76 7.86 20.92
N THR A 47 13.75 8.52 21.47
CA THR A 47 13.82 9.13 22.79
C THR A 47 12.58 8.74 23.58
N SER A 48 12.77 8.20 24.77
CA SER A 48 11.71 7.88 25.73
C SER A 48 11.88 8.72 26.98
N TYR A 49 10.77 9.21 27.51
CA TYR A 49 10.74 10.04 28.70
C TYR A 49 9.96 9.31 29.79
N PHE A 50 10.44 9.38 31.02
CA PHE A 50 9.85 8.69 32.15
C PHE A 50 9.73 9.63 33.34
N HIS A 51 8.60 9.54 34.02
CA HIS A 51 8.40 10.09 35.35
C HIS A 51 8.50 8.96 36.37
N ARG A 52 9.41 9.11 37.33
CA ARG A 52 9.58 8.18 38.43
C ARG A 52 8.60 8.53 39.54
N LYS A 53 7.59 7.67 39.72
CA LYS A 53 6.62 7.78 40.81
C LYS A 53 7.15 7.13 42.09
N ASP A 54 7.87 6.00 41.97
CA ASP A 54 8.49 5.26 43.08
C ASP A 54 9.86 4.67 42.67
N PRO A 55 10.72 4.19 43.60
CA PRO A 55 12.01 3.60 43.26
C PRO A 55 11.96 2.46 42.23
N ASN A 56 10.86 1.72 42.19
CA ASN A 56 10.69 0.61 41.25
C ASN A 56 9.65 0.91 40.16
N TYR A 57 9.03 2.09 40.16
CA TYR A 57 7.95 2.43 39.26
C TYR A 57 8.24 3.72 38.48
N PHE A 58 8.42 3.54 37.18
CA PHE A 58 8.67 4.58 36.19
C PHE A 58 7.53 4.53 35.18
N GLU A 59 6.78 5.61 35.12
CA GLU A 59 5.69 5.84 34.18
C GLU A 59 6.25 6.56 32.96
N GLU A 60 5.91 6.09 31.76
CA GLU A 60 6.32 6.77 30.53
C GLU A 60 5.48 8.02 30.31
N ILE A 61 6.13 9.12 29.90
CA ILE A 61 5.49 10.42 29.71
C ILE A 61 5.77 10.94 28.28
N PRO A 62 4.91 11.81 27.72
CA PRO A 62 5.04 12.26 26.33
C PRO A 62 6.31 13.06 26.04
N ASP A 63 6.71 13.89 27.00
CA ASP A 63 7.89 14.75 26.97
C ASP A 63 8.25 15.24 28.39
N ILE A 64 9.38 15.93 28.52
CA ILE A 64 9.80 16.63 29.75
C ILE A 64 9.18 18.03 29.79
N PRO A 65 8.71 18.51 30.97
CA PRO A 65 8.23 19.88 31.12
C PRO A 65 9.25 20.95 30.78
N THR A 66 8.83 21.90 29.94
CA THR A 66 9.49 23.19 29.80
C THR A 66 9.39 23.96 31.12
N SER A 67 10.23 24.98 31.30
CA SER A 67 10.35 25.71 32.57
C SER A 67 9.05 26.34 33.07
N ASP A 68 8.09 26.55 32.18
CA ASP A 68 6.78 27.17 32.40
C ASP A 68 5.62 26.17 32.53
N LYS A 69 5.83 24.88 32.23
CA LYS A 69 4.79 23.84 32.26
C LYS A 69 5.02 22.87 33.43
N THR A 70 3.93 22.30 33.96
CA THR A 70 4.00 21.16 34.88
C THR A 70 3.88 19.83 34.13
N LEU A 71 4.21 18.72 34.80
CA LEU A 71 3.98 17.39 34.23
C LEU A 71 2.50 17.14 33.90
N LYS A 72 1.60 17.63 34.74
CA LYS A 72 0.15 17.51 34.50
C LYS A 72 -0.26 18.24 33.23
N ASP A 73 0.32 19.41 32.96
CA ASP A 73 -0.03 20.22 31.79
C ASP A 73 0.35 19.51 30.49
N ILE A 74 1.49 18.79 30.46
CA ILE A 74 1.95 18.03 29.29
C ILE A 74 1.14 16.75 29.11
N LEU A 75 0.82 16.06 30.21
CA LEU A 75 0.01 14.86 30.18
C LEU A 75 -1.42 15.14 29.72
N GLN A 76 -1.95 16.34 30.01
CA GLN A 76 -3.29 16.76 29.62
C GLN A 76 -3.31 17.62 28.35
N GLU A 77 -2.15 17.87 27.73
CA GLU A 77 -2.05 18.67 26.51
C GLU A 77 -2.80 17.96 25.38
N LYS A 78 -3.79 18.68 24.82
CA LYS A 78 -4.55 18.24 23.66
C LYS A 78 -3.56 17.92 22.53
N PHE A 79 -3.74 16.78 21.90
CA PHE A 79 -2.94 16.34 20.76
C PHE A 79 -3.89 16.05 19.59
N THR A 80 -3.92 16.99 18.67
CA THR A 80 -4.78 16.99 17.49
C THR A 80 -4.06 16.38 16.29
N PHE A 81 -4.80 16.20 15.20
CA PHE A 81 -4.20 15.79 13.93
C PHE A 81 -3.22 16.83 13.37
N ASP A 82 -3.49 18.13 13.57
CA ASP A 82 -2.58 19.21 13.16
C ASP A 82 -1.25 19.15 13.94
N ASP A 83 -1.30 18.83 15.24
CA ASP A 83 -0.10 18.59 16.05
C ASP A 83 0.70 17.39 15.53
N LEU A 84 0.02 16.29 15.18
CA LEU A 84 0.66 15.11 14.59
C LEU A 84 1.35 15.45 13.26
N MET A 85 0.72 16.26 12.40
CA MET A 85 1.32 16.70 11.14
C MET A 85 2.58 17.54 11.36
N ALA A 86 2.60 18.37 12.41
CA ALA A 86 3.76 19.20 12.73
C ALA A 86 4.94 18.38 13.26
N ILE A 87 4.69 17.33 14.05
CA ILE A 87 5.75 16.55 14.70
C ILE A 87 6.16 15.28 13.95
N ASP A 88 5.48 14.93 12.86
CA ASP A 88 5.59 13.63 12.19
C ASP A 88 7.05 13.14 12.10
N VAL A 89 7.30 12.04 12.82
CA VAL A 89 8.64 11.51 13.02
C VAL A 89 9.25 11.00 11.71
N LEU A 90 8.44 10.58 10.75
CA LEU A 90 8.94 10.14 9.44
C LEU A 90 9.64 11.29 8.71
N LYS A 91 9.03 12.48 8.73
CA LYS A 91 9.58 13.71 8.17
C LYS A 91 10.79 14.20 8.97
N THR A 92 10.65 14.33 10.29
CA THR A 92 11.67 14.97 11.13
C THR A 92 12.93 14.14 11.31
N GLN A 93 12.81 12.81 11.35
CA GLN A 93 13.93 11.89 11.57
C GLN A 93 14.38 11.14 10.31
N LYS A 94 13.72 11.34 9.17
CA LYS A 94 14.00 10.64 7.90
C LYS A 94 14.00 9.11 8.05
N ARG A 95 13.06 8.58 8.84
CA ARG A 95 12.86 7.14 9.05
C ARG A 95 11.60 6.66 8.33
N SER A 96 11.52 5.38 7.99
CA SER A 96 10.30 4.75 7.47
C SER A 96 9.51 4.05 8.58
N LEU A 97 8.21 3.87 8.40
CA LEU A 97 7.39 3.08 9.33
C LEU A 97 7.89 1.63 9.42
N LYS A 98 8.39 1.05 8.33
CA LYS A 98 9.09 -0.26 8.34
C LYS A 98 10.19 -0.30 9.41
N ASN A 99 11.01 0.75 9.51
CA ASN A 99 12.09 0.80 10.50
C ASN A 99 11.54 0.87 11.93
N ILE A 100 10.46 1.62 12.16
CA ILE A 100 9.83 1.74 13.48
C ILE A 100 9.17 0.41 13.89
N ILE A 101 8.50 -0.27 12.96
CA ILE A 101 7.92 -1.59 13.21
C ILE A 101 8.99 -2.63 13.51
N LYS A 102 10.12 -2.59 12.79
CA LYS A 102 11.25 -3.49 13.05
C LYS A 102 11.84 -3.27 14.45
N ASP A 103 12.04 -2.02 14.85
CA ASP A 103 12.50 -1.70 16.21
C ASP A 103 11.49 -2.20 17.25
N MET A 104 10.20 -1.90 17.07
CA MET A 104 9.13 -2.36 17.97
C MET A 104 9.07 -3.88 18.06
N GLU A 105 9.32 -4.58 16.96
CA GLU A 105 9.39 -6.03 16.95
C GLU A 105 10.58 -6.55 17.75
N ASP A 106 11.78 -6.06 17.44
CA ASP A 106 13.04 -6.51 18.04
C ASP A 106 13.10 -6.17 19.54
N GLU A 107 12.47 -5.07 19.95
CA GLU A 107 12.53 -4.55 21.33
C GLU A 107 11.36 -4.99 22.20
N VAL A 108 10.15 -5.08 21.65
CA VAL A 108 8.91 -5.30 22.41
C VAL A 108 8.30 -6.65 22.05
N LEU A 109 8.00 -6.89 20.77
CA LEU A 109 7.13 -8.00 20.37
C LEU A 109 7.83 -9.37 20.41
N ALA A 110 9.14 -9.42 20.18
CA ALA A 110 9.91 -10.67 20.22
C ALA A 110 9.80 -11.42 21.56
N ASN A 111 9.57 -10.68 22.66
CA ASN A 111 9.42 -11.25 24.01
C ASN A 111 7.96 -11.36 24.47
N ALA A 112 6.99 -10.97 23.62
CA ALA A 112 5.58 -10.92 24.00
C ALA A 112 4.84 -12.26 23.79
N GLY A 113 5.41 -13.21 23.04
CA GLY A 113 4.78 -14.52 22.78
C GLY A 113 3.52 -14.45 21.91
N VAL A 114 3.42 -13.43 21.06
CA VAL A 114 2.27 -13.15 20.18
C VAL A 114 2.66 -13.27 18.70
N ASP A 115 1.67 -13.36 17.80
CA ASP A 115 1.92 -13.19 16.37
C ASP A 115 2.19 -11.70 16.09
N VAL A 116 3.43 -11.39 15.71
CA VAL A 116 3.89 -10.02 15.42
C VAL A 116 3.05 -9.35 14.34
N PHE A 117 2.71 -10.09 13.28
CA PHE A 117 1.89 -9.55 12.20
C PHE A 117 0.51 -9.14 12.73
N GLU A 118 -0.16 -10.01 13.48
CA GLU A 118 -1.51 -9.73 13.97
C GLU A 118 -1.53 -8.53 14.93
N GLU A 119 -0.59 -8.44 15.87
CA GLU A 119 -0.59 -7.33 16.83
C GLU A 119 -0.15 -6.01 16.19
N CYS A 120 0.85 -6.01 15.29
CA CYS A 120 1.20 -4.81 14.51
C CYS A 120 0.03 -4.36 13.64
N PHE A 121 -0.65 -5.30 12.97
CA PHE A 121 -1.78 -4.99 12.10
C PHE A 121 -2.93 -4.35 12.87
N LYS A 122 -3.27 -4.86 14.06
CA LYS A 122 -4.26 -4.23 14.95
C LYS A 122 -3.87 -2.81 15.32
N LEU A 123 -2.62 -2.59 15.73
CA LEU A 123 -2.16 -1.25 16.11
C LEU A 123 -2.20 -0.27 14.94
N ILE A 124 -1.83 -0.73 13.75
CA ILE A 124 -1.90 0.08 12.52
C ILE A 124 -3.35 0.43 12.19
N PHE A 125 -4.24 -0.56 12.24
CA PHE A 125 -5.67 -0.40 12.03
C PHE A 125 -6.29 0.61 13.01
N ILE A 126 -6.00 0.47 14.31
CA ILE A 126 -6.53 1.38 15.35
C ILE A 126 -6.03 2.81 15.13
N LYS A 127 -4.73 2.97 14.84
CA LYS A 127 -4.14 4.29 14.64
C LYS A 127 -4.68 4.97 13.38
N LEU A 128 -4.83 4.23 12.28
CA LEU A 128 -5.48 4.74 11.07
C LEU A 128 -6.89 5.23 11.37
N TYR A 129 -7.68 4.47 12.13
CA TYR A 129 -9.03 4.90 12.50
C TYR A 129 -9.01 6.23 13.28
N ASP A 130 -8.14 6.33 14.30
CA ASP A 130 -8.02 7.54 15.12
C ASP A 130 -7.58 8.76 14.30
N GLU A 131 -6.60 8.59 13.42
CA GLU A 131 -6.13 9.63 12.50
C GLU A 131 -7.19 10.05 11.49
N LEU A 132 -7.97 9.11 10.93
CA LEU A 132 -9.04 9.44 9.99
C LEU A 132 -10.11 10.31 10.66
N GLU A 133 -10.48 9.96 11.88
CA GLU A 133 -11.43 10.75 12.67
C GLU A 133 -10.85 12.13 13.02
N GLY A 134 -9.56 12.21 13.36
CA GLY A 134 -8.89 13.49 13.64
C GLY A 134 -8.70 14.37 12.40
N ALA A 135 -8.50 13.78 11.23
CA ALA A 135 -8.43 14.51 9.96
C ALA A 135 -9.80 15.10 9.57
N ARG A 136 -10.91 14.49 10.02
CA ARG A 136 -12.28 14.92 9.75
C ARG A 136 -12.83 15.87 10.81
N ASP A 137 -12.34 15.77 12.04
CA ASP A 137 -12.65 16.66 13.16
C ASP A 137 -11.34 17.23 13.73
N LYS A 138 -10.99 18.46 13.29
CA LYS A 138 -9.76 19.15 13.70
C LYS A 138 -9.67 19.39 15.21
N ASP A 139 -10.81 19.42 15.89
CA ASP A 139 -10.87 19.61 17.33
C ASP A 139 -10.80 18.29 18.11
N LYS A 140 -10.81 17.14 17.43
CA LYS A 140 -10.68 15.85 18.07
C LYS A 140 -9.30 15.71 18.71
N ASN A 141 -9.31 15.31 19.97
CA ASN A 141 -8.11 14.83 20.65
C ASN A 141 -7.85 13.39 20.23
N LEU A 142 -6.70 13.11 19.64
CA LEU A 142 -6.33 11.76 19.20
C LEU A 142 -6.22 10.82 20.40
N GLU A 143 -6.93 9.70 20.36
CA GLU A 143 -7.02 8.75 21.47
C GLU A 143 -5.81 7.78 21.52
N PHE A 144 -5.11 7.57 20.39
CA PHE A 144 -3.94 6.71 20.26
C PHE A 144 -2.66 7.36 20.82
N LYS A 145 -2.69 7.79 22.09
CA LYS A 145 -1.56 8.38 22.82
C LYS A 145 -1.73 8.08 24.31
N ASN A 146 -0.67 7.97 25.08
CA ASN A 146 -0.77 7.93 26.55
C ASN A 146 -0.81 9.37 27.11
N TYR A 147 -1.86 9.72 27.87
CA TYR A 147 -2.08 11.00 28.54
C TYR A 147 -1.85 10.91 30.05
N GLY A 148 -1.01 9.96 30.49
CA GLY A 148 -0.73 9.69 31.90
C GLY A 148 -1.58 8.58 32.51
N GLU A 149 -2.16 7.74 31.67
CA GLU A 149 -2.86 6.52 32.09
C GLU A 149 -1.85 5.45 32.51
N SER A 150 -2.22 4.63 33.50
CA SER A 150 -1.49 3.39 33.78
C SER A 150 -1.59 2.43 32.59
N ASP A 151 -0.66 1.48 32.48
CA ASP A 151 -0.64 0.50 31.39
C ASP A 151 -1.99 -0.23 31.20
N SER A 152 -2.68 -0.55 32.30
CA SER A 152 -3.99 -1.22 32.27
C SER A 152 -5.11 -0.30 31.77
N GLU A 153 -5.09 0.97 32.18
CA GLU A 153 -6.06 1.97 31.73
C GLU A 153 -5.85 2.31 30.25
N LEU A 154 -4.60 2.46 29.83
CA LEU A 154 -4.23 2.64 28.43
C LEU A 154 -4.70 1.45 27.60
N LYS A 155 -4.48 0.21 28.05
CA LYS A 155 -4.99 -0.98 27.35
C LYS A 155 -6.51 -0.93 27.16
N ASN A 156 -7.26 -0.59 28.21
CA ASN A 156 -8.71 -0.47 28.11
C ASN A 156 -9.15 0.63 27.13
N LYS A 157 -8.42 1.76 27.08
CA LYS A 157 -8.69 2.84 26.12
C LYS A 157 -8.44 2.40 24.67
N ILE A 158 -7.29 1.76 24.41
CA ILE A 158 -6.94 1.29 23.07
C ILE A 158 -7.87 0.15 22.62
N GLU A 159 -8.31 -0.74 23.51
CA GLU A 159 -9.34 -1.76 23.21
C GLU A 159 -10.69 -1.13 22.85
N LYS A 160 -11.11 -0.07 23.54
CA LYS A 160 -12.33 0.67 23.17
C LYS A 160 -12.19 1.31 21.79
N LEU A 161 -11.04 1.90 21.50
CA LEU A 161 -10.75 2.49 20.19
C LEU A 161 -10.73 1.42 19.09
N PHE A 162 -10.19 0.24 19.39
CA PHE A 162 -10.22 -0.90 18.49
C PHE A 162 -11.64 -1.39 18.19
N THR A 163 -12.51 -1.45 19.20
CA THR A 163 -13.93 -1.78 19.00
C THR A 163 -14.61 -0.77 18.07
N LYS A 164 -14.43 0.54 18.30
CA LYS A 164 -14.94 1.59 17.40
C LYS A 164 -14.44 1.42 15.96
N ALA A 165 -13.15 1.10 15.80
CA ALA A 165 -12.55 0.88 14.48
C ALA A 165 -13.15 -0.35 13.78
N LYS A 166 -13.39 -1.45 14.50
CA LYS A 166 -14.02 -2.67 13.96
C LYS A 166 -15.47 -2.44 13.52
N GLU A 167 -16.22 -1.67 14.30
CA GLU A 167 -17.60 -1.27 13.95
C GLU A 167 -17.61 -0.37 12.70
N LYS A 168 -16.60 0.49 12.52
CA LYS A 168 -16.49 1.35 11.35
C LYS A 168 -16.05 0.60 10.09
N TRP A 169 -15.12 -0.34 10.25
CA TRP A 169 -14.45 -1.07 9.18
C TRP A 169 -14.70 -2.57 9.32
N GLU A 170 -15.95 -2.94 9.14
CA GLU A 170 -16.42 -4.32 9.25
C GLU A 170 -15.70 -5.24 8.25
N GLY A 171 -15.48 -6.50 8.66
CA GLY A 171 -14.88 -7.53 7.81
C GLY A 171 -13.35 -7.55 7.73
N VAL A 172 -12.64 -6.68 8.45
CA VAL A 172 -11.17 -6.76 8.59
C VAL A 172 -10.76 -7.61 9.80
N PHE A 173 -11.48 -7.46 10.91
CA PHE A 173 -11.33 -8.24 12.13
C PHE A 173 -12.71 -8.71 12.60
N SER A 174 -12.78 -9.86 13.27
CA SER A 174 -14.01 -10.33 13.89
C SER A 174 -14.39 -9.46 15.09
N ALA A 175 -15.69 -9.42 15.41
CA ALA A 175 -16.20 -8.63 16.52
C ALA A 175 -15.58 -9.02 17.88
N ASP A 176 -15.22 -10.29 18.06
CA ASP A 176 -14.62 -10.85 19.28
C ASP A 176 -13.09 -10.70 19.36
N GLU A 177 -12.41 -10.25 18.29
CA GLU A 177 -10.96 -10.11 18.29
C GLU A 177 -10.48 -9.06 19.31
N LYS A 178 -9.40 -9.36 20.03
CA LYS A 178 -8.83 -8.51 21.10
C LYS A 178 -7.33 -8.32 20.94
N ILE A 179 -6.78 -7.34 21.65
CA ILE A 179 -5.34 -7.11 21.71
C ILE A 179 -4.72 -8.10 22.71
N ARG A 180 -3.83 -8.95 22.20
CA ARG A 180 -3.20 -10.03 22.97
C ARG A 180 -1.95 -9.55 23.71
N LEU A 181 -1.42 -8.38 23.37
CA LEU A 181 -0.32 -7.74 24.10
C LEU A 181 -0.65 -7.55 25.58
N SER A 182 0.35 -7.76 26.45
CA SER A 182 0.24 -7.36 27.85
C SER A 182 0.07 -5.83 27.95
N PRO A 183 -0.47 -5.31 29.06
CA PRO A 183 -0.59 -3.86 29.26
C PRO A 183 0.75 -3.12 29.03
N SER A 184 1.85 -3.65 29.55
CA SER A 184 3.18 -3.04 29.41
C SER A 184 3.74 -3.09 27.99
N HIS A 185 3.55 -4.20 27.27
CA HIS A 185 3.99 -4.30 25.87
C HIS A 185 3.17 -3.35 24.99
N LEU A 186 1.85 -3.28 25.19
CA LEU A 186 0.99 -2.35 24.46
C LEU A 186 1.38 -0.90 24.68
N SER A 187 1.69 -0.52 25.93
CA SER A 187 2.15 0.82 26.29
C SER A 187 3.40 1.23 25.50
N ALA A 188 4.40 0.35 25.42
CA ALA A 188 5.62 0.56 24.63
C ALA A 188 5.35 0.68 23.12
N CYS A 189 4.44 -0.15 22.58
CA CYS A 189 4.04 -0.07 21.18
C CYS A 189 3.33 1.26 20.85
N VAL A 190 2.40 1.71 21.70
CA VAL A 190 1.70 3.00 21.55
C VAL A 190 2.70 4.17 21.59
N ALA A 191 3.64 4.14 22.54
CA ALA A 191 4.69 5.15 22.65
C ALA A 191 5.57 5.24 21.38
N SER A 192 5.83 4.10 20.74
CA SER A 192 6.63 4.03 19.51
C SER A 192 5.88 4.55 18.27
N LEU A 193 4.56 4.41 18.25
CA LEU A 193 3.75 4.69 17.05
C LEU A 193 3.03 6.04 17.10
N TYR A 194 2.67 6.61 18.25
CA TYR A 194 1.73 7.74 18.29
C TYR A 194 2.17 8.99 17.52
N LYS A 195 3.49 9.29 17.48
CA LYS A 195 4.06 10.44 16.76
C LYS A 195 4.28 10.21 15.26
N VAL A 196 3.90 9.03 14.75
CA VAL A 196 4.10 8.65 13.36
C VAL A 196 2.81 8.93 12.60
N LYS A 197 2.83 9.75 11.55
CA LYS A 197 1.63 9.98 10.74
C LYS A 197 1.43 8.84 9.74
N PHE A 198 0.26 8.23 9.74
CA PHE A 198 -0.08 7.12 8.84
C PHE A 198 -0.87 7.60 7.62
N PHE A 199 -1.79 8.56 7.80
CA PHE A 199 -2.51 9.17 6.70
C PHE A 199 -1.64 10.15 5.93
N ASN A 200 -1.12 9.69 4.79
CA ASN A 200 -0.52 10.54 3.77
C ASN A 200 -1.32 10.45 2.46
N SER A 201 -0.96 11.29 1.48
CA SER A 201 -1.68 11.47 0.21
C SER A 201 -1.70 10.24 -0.69
N ASN A 202 -0.89 9.21 -0.42
CA ASN A 202 -0.77 8.03 -1.27
C ASN A 202 -0.73 6.69 -0.51
N LEU A 203 -0.90 6.67 0.81
CA LEU A 203 -0.76 5.52 1.72
C LEU A 203 0.60 4.80 1.70
N GLU A 204 1.69 5.43 1.21
CA GLU A 204 3.00 4.78 1.01
C GLU A 204 3.64 4.23 2.27
N VAL A 205 3.55 5.02 3.32
CA VAL A 205 4.09 4.68 4.62
C VAL A 205 3.53 3.34 5.10
N ILE A 206 2.27 3.06 4.77
CA ILE A 206 1.52 1.90 5.23
C ILE A 206 1.79 0.67 4.37
N ASP A 207 1.90 0.85 3.05
CA ASP A 207 2.24 -0.26 2.14
C ASP A 207 3.60 -0.85 2.42
N ASP A 208 4.64 -0.02 2.59
CA ASP A 208 6.01 -0.46 2.89
C ASP A 208 6.06 -1.26 4.22
N ALA A 209 5.22 -0.88 5.18
CA ALA A 209 5.08 -1.54 6.47
C ALA A 209 4.39 -2.90 6.36
N PHE A 210 3.28 -2.99 5.60
CA PHE A 210 2.60 -4.26 5.40
C PHE A 210 3.37 -5.22 4.51
N GLU A 211 4.08 -4.71 3.50
CA GLU A 211 5.00 -5.52 2.71
C GLU A 211 6.01 -6.22 3.64
N TYR A 212 6.59 -5.49 4.59
CA TYR A 212 7.50 -6.09 5.58
C TYR A 212 6.81 -7.17 6.44
N LEU A 213 5.64 -6.84 7.01
CA LEU A 213 4.93 -7.70 7.96
C LEU A 213 4.38 -8.99 7.29
N VAL A 214 3.75 -8.87 6.12
CA VAL A 214 3.17 -10.01 5.38
C VAL A 214 4.27 -10.98 4.97
N ASN A 215 5.34 -10.48 4.34
CA ASN A 215 6.45 -11.30 3.86
C ASN A 215 7.14 -12.07 4.99
N LYS A 216 7.32 -11.44 6.16
CA LYS A 216 7.92 -12.10 7.32
C LYS A 216 7.05 -13.22 7.88
N SER A 217 5.73 -13.04 7.84
CA SER A 217 4.76 -14.01 8.35
C SER A 217 4.51 -15.18 7.39
N ALA A 218 4.77 -14.98 6.09
CA ALA A 218 4.65 -16.01 5.06
C ALA A 218 5.77 -17.05 5.22
N LYS A 219 5.48 -18.16 5.90
CA LYS A 219 6.42 -19.31 6.00
C LYS A 219 6.64 -19.93 4.61
N GLY A 220 7.84 -19.74 4.05
CA GLY A 220 8.33 -20.42 2.84
C GLY A 220 8.30 -19.57 1.56
N GLU A 221 9.00 -20.04 0.51
CA GLU A 221 9.06 -19.41 -0.82
C GLU A 221 7.72 -19.54 -1.57
N LYS A 222 6.67 -18.84 -1.12
CA LYS A 222 5.37 -18.80 -1.84
C LYS A 222 5.46 -18.09 -3.21
N GLY A 223 6.60 -17.47 -3.53
CA GLY A 223 6.79 -16.68 -4.75
C GLY A 223 5.89 -15.44 -4.82
N GLN A 224 5.35 -15.03 -3.67
CA GLN A 224 4.51 -13.84 -3.52
C GLN A 224 5.44 -12.65 -3.28
N TYR A 225 5.34 -11.65 -4.15
CA TYR A 225 6.17 -10.45 -4.08
C TYR A 225 5.29 -9.24 -4.26
N PHE A 226 5.48 -8.23 -3.41
CA PHE A 226 4.78 -6.97 -3.55
C PHE A 226 5.32 -6.22 -4.77
N THR A 227 4.40 -5.67 -5.56
CA THR A 227 4.76 -4.85 -6.72
C THR A 227 5.14 -3.47 -6.23
N PRO A 228 6.37 -2.97 -6.51
CA PRO A 228 6.73 -1.62 -6.11
C PRO A 228 5.82 -0.57 -6.77
N ARG A 229 5.53 0.51 -6.04
CA ARG A 229 4.58 1.56 -6.46
C ARG A 229 4.91 2.19 -7.79
N TYR A 230 6.17 2.53 -8.03
CA TYR A 230 6.60 3.06 -9.33
C TYR A 230 6.40 2.07 -10.49
N VAL A 231 6.27 0.77 -10.24
CA VAL A 231 5.85 -0.18 -11.29
C VAL A 231 4.33 -0.16 -11.45
N ILE A 232 3.58 -0.12 -10.34
CA ILE A 232 2.12 0.00 -10.34
C ILE A 232 1.68 1.26 -11.09
N ASP A 233 2.23 2.42 -10.72
CA ASP A 233 1.92 3.72 -11.32
C ASP A 233 2.24 3.76 -12.81
N MET A 234 3.34 3.12 -13.23
CA MET A 234 3.66 2.97 -14.66
C MET A 234 2.55 2.20 -15.38
N CYS A 235 2.10 1.06 -14.83
CA CYS A 235 1.02 0.28 -15.42
C CYS A 235 -0.29 1.06 -15.48
N VAL A 236 -0.68 1.72 -14.39
CA VAL A 236 -1.90 2.53 -14.30
C VAL A 236 -1.85 3.66 -15.32
N LYS A 237 -0.74 4.40 -15.39
CA LYS A 237 -0.53 5.47 -16.38
C LYS A 237 -0.66 4.92 -17.80
N MET A 238 0.08 3.88 -18.17
CA MET A 238 0.07 3.32 -19.53
C MET A 238 -1.32 2.77 -19.92
N LEU A 239 -2.04 2.14 -19.00
CA LEU A 239 -3.38 1.61 -19.26
C LEU A 239 -4.50 2.67 -19.19
N ASN A 240 -4.28 3.85 -18.62
CA ASN A 240 -5.24 4.97 -18.68
C ASN A 240 -6.69 4.62 -18.25
N PRO A 241 -6.92 4.14 -17.01
CA PRO A 241 -8.26 3.77 -16.55
C PRO A 241 -9.23 4.95 -16.54
N LYS A 242 -10.48 4.70 -16.91
CA LYS A 242 -11.58 5.69 -16.95
C LYS A 242 -12.66 5.40 -15.90
N GLU A 243 -13.45 6.42 -15.56
CA GLU A 243 -14.50 6.35 -14.53
C GLU A 243 -15.63 5.35 -14.85
N ASN A 244 -15.85 5.02 -16.12
CA ASN A 244 -16.87 4.07 -16.55
C ASN A 244 -16.35 2.62 -16.66
N GLU A 245 -15.03 2.43 -16.59
CA GLU A 245 -14.35 1.16 -16.81
C GLU A 245 -14.17 0.36 -15.51
N SER A 246 -14.39 -0.94 -15.60
CA SER A 246 -14.15 -1.92 -14.55
C SER A 246 -12.71 -2.44 -14.57
N MET A 247 -12.15 -2.64 -13.39
CA MET A 247 -10.80 -3.13 -13.18
C MET A 247 -10.80 -4.32 -12.20
N ILE A 248 -9.90 -5.28 -12.44
CA ILE A 248 -9.61 -6.34 -11.49
C ILE A 248 -8.11 -6.62 -11.37
N ASP A 249 -7.69 -7.00 -10.17
CA ASP A 249 -6.44 -7.71 -9.90
C ASP A 249 -6.73 -9.13 -9.41
N THR A 250 -6.25 -10.14 -10.13
CA THR A 250 -6.49 -11.56 -9.83
C THR A 250 -5.45 -12.16 -8.87
N ALA A 251 -4.43 -11.41 -8.49
CA ALA A 251 -3.41 -11.79 -7.51
C ALA A 251 -3.04 -10.56 -6.66
N SER A 252 -4.07 -10.03 -5.99
CA SER A 252 -4.08 -8.64 -5.55
C SER A 252 -3.13 -8.28 -4.41
N GLY A 253 -2.66 -9.24 -3.61
CA GLY A 253 -1.76 -8.95 -2.49
C GLY A 253 -2.37 -7.93 -1.52
N SER A 254 -1.74 -6.76 -1.38
CA SER A 254 -2.27 -5.60 -0.63
C SER A 254 -3.14 -4.63 -1.45
N CYS A 255 -3.57 -5.01 -2.65
CA CYS A 255 -4.39 -4.19 -3.55
C CYS A 255 -3.68 -2.92 -4.08
N GLY A 256 -2.37 -2.97 -4.28
CA GLY A 256 -1.62 -1.86 -4.87
C GLY A 256 -2.19 -1.38 -6.22
N PHE A 257 -2.45 -2.30 -7.16
CA PHE A 257 -3.05 -1.95 -8.46
C PHE A 257 -4.48 -1.37 -8.32
N PRO A 258 -5.41 -2.01 -7.58
CA PRO A 258 -6.72 -1.44 -7.31
C PRO A 258 -6.68 -0.01 -6.73
N ILE A 259 -5.91 0.20 -5.66
CA ILE A 259 -5.86 1.49 -4.94
C ILE A 259 -5.31 2.60 -5.82
N HIS A 260 -4.20 2.35 -6.51
CA HIS A 260 -3.57 3.36 -7.38
C HIS A 260 -4.46 3.72 -8.58
N THR A 261 -5.22 2.76 -9.09
CA THR A 261 -6.24 3.04 -10.11
C THR A 261 -7.36 3.93 -9.58
N CYS A 262 -7.86 3.68 -8.36
CA CYS A 262 -8.84 4.55 -7.71
C CYS A 262 -8.31 5.99 -7.62
N PHE A 263 -7.08 6.16 -7.12
CA PHE A 263 -6.46 7.47 -7.00
C PHE A 263 -6.32 8.17 -8.36
N TYR A 264 -5.90 7.44 -9.40
CA TYR A 264 -5.79 7.96 -10.76
C TYR A 264 -7.15 8.44 -11.30
N VAL A 265 -8.17 7.60 -11.21
CA VAL A 265 -9.52 7.92 -11.70
C VAL A 265 -10.14 9.06 -10.91
N TRP A 266 -10.04 9.06 -9.58
CA TRP A 266 -10.59 10.13 -8.75
C TRP A 266 -9.95 11.48 -9.04
N LYS A 267 -8.62 11.54 -9.19
CA LYS A 267 -7.94 12.78 -9.60
C LYS A 267 -8.47 13.29 -10.93
N ASN A 268 -8.70 12.41 -11.90
CA ASN A 268 -9.28 12.78 -13.19
C ASN A 268 -10.72 13.28 -13.07
N ILE A 269 -11.56 12.65 -12.25
CA ILE A 269 -12.92 13.13 -11.95
C ILE A 269 -12.87 14.54 -11.36
N TYR A 270 -12.00 14.78 -10.38
CA TYR A 270 -11.86 16.09 -9.74
C TYR A 270 -11.42 17.17 -10.73
N ARG A 271 -10.44 16.86 -11.59
CA ARG A 271 -9.99 17.78 -12.65
C ARG A 271 -11.13 18.14 -13.60
N GLN A 272 -11.83 17.14 -14.12
CA GLN A 272 -12.92 17.34 -15.09
C GLN A 272 -14.07 18.16 -14.50
N LYS A 273 -14.33 18.01 -13.20
CA LYS A 273 -15.37 18.75 -12.48
C LYS A 273 -14.90 20.07 -11.86
N GLY A 274 -13.61 20.37 -11.89
CA GLY A 274 -13.03 21.54 -11.21
C GLY A 274 -13.21 21.52 -9.69
N ILE A 275 -13.21 20.32 -9.07
CA ILE A 275 -13.42 20.17 -7.63
C ILE A 275 -12.11 20.41 -6.88
N GLU A 276 -12.19 21.20 -5.81
CA GLU A 276 -11.08 21.44 -4.90
C GLU A 276 -10.80 20.21 -4.02
N ALA A 277 -9.53 19.83 -3.89
CA ALA A 277 -9.07 18.76 -2.99
C ALA A 277 -8.11 19.33 -1.96
N SER A 278 -8.17 18.86 -0.70
CA SER A 278 -7.13 19.26 0.25
C SER A 278 -5.86 18.41 0.11
N HIS A 279 -4.80 18.85 0.77
CA HIS A 279 -3.54 18.12 0.91
C HIS A 279 -3.70 16.74 1.59
N LEU A 280 -4.87 16.46 2.19
CA LEU A 280 -5.26 15.17 2.74
C LEU A 280 -6.24 14.42 1.82
N PHE A 281 -6.05 14.52 0.50
CA PHE A 281 -6.96 13.97 -0.52
C PHE A 281 -7.50 12.58 -0.18
N THR A 282 -6.66 11.68 0.33
CA THR A 282 -7.04 10.31 0.74
C THR A 282 -7.94 10.26 1.97
N ALA A 283 -7.74 11.12 2.97
CA ALA A 283 -8.52 11.14 4.22
C ALA A 283 -9.89 11.84 4.08
N GLU A 284 -10.04 12.70 3.07
CA GLU A 284 -11.29 13.40 2.80
C GLU A 284 -12.41 12.44 2.39
N LYS A 285 -13.64 12.77 2.80
CA LYS A 285 -14.81 12.08 2.27
C LYS A 285 -14.87 12.31 0.77
N LYS A 286 -14.98 11.23 0.00
CA LYS A 286 -15.05 11.29 -1.45
C LYS A 286 -16.45 11.71 -1.91
N ILE A 287 -16.52 12.25 -3.12
CA ILE A 287 -17.80 12.54 -3.77
C ILE A 287 -18.48 11.23 -4.19
N PRO A 288 -19.81 11.20 -4.35
CA PRO A 288 -20.54 9.98 -4.68
C PRO A 288 -20.00 9.21 -5.88
N GLU A 289 -19.55 9.91 -6.94
CA GLU A 289 -19.01 9.28 -8.15
C GLU A 289 -17.71 8.50 -7.88
N CYS A 290 -16.89 9.00 -6.97
CA CYS A 290 -15.67 8.31 -6.53
C CYS A 290 -16.01 7.09 -5.67
N GLU A 291 -17.00 7.19 -4.79
CA GLU A 291 -17.50 6.08 -3.96
C GLU A 291 -18.12 4.99 -4.84
N ASP A 292 -18.97 5.36 -5.79
CA ASP A 292 -19.63 4.46 -6.75
C ASP A 292 -18.61 3.76 -7.66
N TYR A 293 -17.57 4.48 -8.11
CA TYR A 293 -16.50 3.88 -8.91
C TYR A 293 -15.84 2.71 -8.17
N VAL A 294 -15.39 2.91 -6.93
CA VAL A 294 -14.70 1.82 -6.21
C VAL A 294 -15.67 0.70 -5.88
N LYS A 295 -16.87 1.05 -5.42
CA LYS A 295 -17.89 0.09 -5.02
C LYS A 295 -18.37 -0.79 -6.17
N GLU A 296 -18.48 -0.29 -7.40
CA GLU A 296 -19.08 -1.04 -8.52
C GLU A 296 -18.08 -1.44 -9.62
N LYS A 297 -16.87 -0.85 -9.67
CA LYS A 297 -15.93 -1.03 -10.79
C LYS A 297 -14.59 -1.64 -10.41
N VAL A 298 -14.17 -1.58 -9.15
CA VAL A 298 -12.82 -1.97 -8.72
C VAL A 298 -12.88 -3.28 -7.95
N PHE A 299 -12.07 -4.27 -8.33
CA PHE A 299 -12.09 -5.61 -7.74
C PHE A 299 -10.68 -6.15 -7.47
N GLY A 300 -10.55 -6.97 -6.42
CA GLY A 300 -9.32 -7.68 -6.09
C GLY A 300 -9.61 -9.11 -5.65
N ILE A 301 -8.79 -10.07 -6.05
CA ILE A 301 -8.85 -11.45 -5.57
C ILE A 301 -7.47 -11.84 -5.05
N ASP A 302 -7.43 -12.44 -3.86
CA ASP A 302 -6.24 -13.13 -3.38
C ASP A 302 -6.62 -14.37 -2.57
N PHE A 303 -5.72 -15.36 -2.58
CA PHE A 303 -5.91 -16.62 -1.86
C PHE A 303 -5.23 -16.61 -0.48
N ASP A 304 -4.51 -15.55 -0.11
CA ASP A 304 -3.88 -15.37 1.19
C ASP A 304 -4.71 -14.43 2.07
N GLU A 305 -5.29 -14.97 3.14
CA GLU A 305 -6.23 -14.25 4.01
C GLU A 305 -5.62 -12.99 4.65
N LYS A 306 -4.35 -13.05 5.06
CA LYS A 306 -3.65 -11.90 5.66
C LYS A 306 -3.53 -10.76 4.65
N SER A 307 -3.17 -11.09 3.41
CA SER A 307 -3.08 -10.13 2.30
C SER A 307 -4.45 -9.52 1.97
N VAL A 308 -5.51 -10.34 1.94
CA VAL A 308 -6.90 -9.86 1.76
C VAL A 308 -7.32 -8.91 2.87
N ARG A 309 -7.01 -9.21 4.13
CA ARG A 309 -7.35 -8.31 5.26
C ARG A 309 -6.64 -6.96 5.16
N VAL A 310 -5.35 -6.96 4.79
CA VAL A 310 -4.59 -5.72 4.54
C VAL A 310 -5.23 -4.92 3.40
N SER A 311 -5.51 -5.58 2.28
CA SER A 311 -6.19 -5.00 1.12
C SER A 311 -7.54 -4.37 1.48
N LYS A 312 -8.38 -5.08 2.23
CA LYS A 312 -9.69 -4.58 2.66
C LYS A 312 -9.52 -3.32 3.51
N MET A 313 -8.59 -3.32 4.46
CA MET A 313 -8.33 -2.15 5.29
C MET A 313 -7.93 -0.94 4.43
N LEU A 314 -6.97 -1.11 3.51
CA LEU A 314 -6.50 -0.02 2.65
C LEU A 314 -7.61 0.52 1.73
N ASN A 315 -8.46 -0.35 1.19
CA ASN A 315 -9.62 0.06 0.38
C ASN A 315 -10.68 0.80 1.20
N LEU A 316 -11.00 0.33 2.41
CA LEU A 316 -11.94 0.99 3.31
C LEU A 316 -11.45 2.39 3.71
N ILE A 317 -10.15 2.55 3.90
CA ILE A 317 -9.49 3.83 4.16
C ILE A 317 -9.58 4.76 2.95
N ALA A 318 -9.35 4.23 1.75
CA ALA A 318 -9.42 5.03 0.52
C ALA A 318 -10.83 5.64 0.30
N GLY A 319 -11.88 5.02 0.86
CA GLY A 319 -13.24 5.55 0.84
C GLY A 319 -14.28 4.62 0.22
N ASP A 320 -13.95 3.33 0.02
CA ASP A 320 -14.84 2.34 -0.59
C ASP A 320 -16.10 2.10 0.26
N GLY A 321 -15.99 2.11 1.60
CA GLY A 321 -17.11 1.84 2.54
C GLY A 321 -17.70 0.42 2.44
N HIS A 322 -17.44 -0.27 1.34
CA HIS A 322 -17.59 -1.70 1.09
C HIS A 322 -16.22 -2.21 0.62
N THR A 323 -16.03 -3.51 0.38
CA THR A 323 -14.79 -3.98 -0.27
C THR A 323 -15.10 -5.06 -1.29
N ASN A 324 -14.65 -4.83 -2.52
CA ASN A 324 -14.68 -5.83 -3.59
C ASN A 324 -13.38 -6.67 -3.63
N VAL A 325 -12.69 -6.77 -2.49
CA VAL A 325 -11.52 -7.63 -2.30
C VAL A 325 -11.99 -8.95 -1.71
N LEU A 326 -11.75 -10.04 -2.43
CA LEU A 326 -12.32 -11.35 -2.15
C LEU A 326 -11.23 -12.37 -1.83
N TYR A 327 -11.44 -13.10 -0.72
CA TYR A 327 -10.63 -14.27 -0.38
C TYR A 327 -11.07 -15.47 -1.22
N LEU A 328 -10.42 -15.65 -2.37
CA LEU A 328 -10.71 -16.67 -3.38
C LEU A 328 -9.44 -17.12 -4.09
N ASN A 329 -9.45 -18.33 -4.67
CA ASN A 329 -8.35 -18.80 -5.52
C ASN A 329 -8.67 -18.49 -6.99
N SER A 330 -7.93 -17.57 -7.61
CA SER A 330 -8.15 -17.17 -9.01
C SER A 330 -7.98 -18.30 -10.02
N ILE A 331 -7.10 -19.27 -9.75
CA ILE A 331 -6.85 -20.40 -10.67
C ILE A 331 -7.90 -21.50 -10.48
N ASP A 332 -8.33 -21.78 -9.25
CA ASP A 332 -9.33 -22.81 -8.93
C ASP A 332 -10.74 -22.22 -8.78
N TYR A 333 -11.22 -21.57 -9.83
CA TYR A 333 -12.48 -20.81 -9.82
C TYR A 333 -13.75 -21.67 -9.73
N GLU A 334 -13.67 -22.99 -9.98
CA GLU A 334 -14.80 -23.91 -9.79
C GLU A 334 -15.21 -24.04 -8.32
N ARG A 335 -14.26 -23.87 -7.39
CA ARG A 335 -14.51 -23.98 -5.95
C ARG A 335 -15.03 -22.71 -5.30
N TRP A 336 -15.23 -21.63 -6.06
CA TRP A 336 -15.74 -20.38 -5.49
C TRP A 336 -17.12 -20.56 -4.85
N GLU A 337 -17.98 -21.40 -5.42
CA GLU A 337 -19.31 -21.66 -4.87
C GLU A 337 -19.27 -22.49 -3.57
N ASP A 338 -18.15 -23.14 -3.24
CA ASP A 338 -18.00 -23.84 -1.96
C ASP A 338 -17.94 -22.87 -0.78
N TRP A 339 -17.42 -21.65 -0.99
CA TRP A 339 -17.39 -20.59 0.02
C TRP A 339 -18.78 -20.08 0.41
N LEU A 340 -19.80 -20.29 -0.44
CA LEU A 340 -21.19 -19.95 -0.10
C LEU A 340 -21.81 -20.88 0.97
N LYS A 341 -21.06 -21.88 1.44
CA LYS A 341 -21.43 -22.74 2.57
C LYS A 341 -20.81 -22.27 3.89
N ASP A 342 -19.89 -21.33 3.84
CA ASP A 342 -19.17 -20.80 5.00
C ASP A 342 -19.82 -19.48 5.44
N GLU A 343 -20.54 -19.51 6.56
CA GLU A 343 -21.23 -18.34 7.11
C GLU A 343 -20.26 -17.18 7.39
N SER A 344 -19.06 -17.48 7.92
CA SER A 344 -18.06 -16.45 8.23
C SER A 344 -17.53 -15.77 6.97
N TRP A 345 -17.39 -16.53 5.88
CA TRP A 345 -17.01 -15.96 4.59
C TRP A 345 -18.15 -15.12 4.00
N ILE A 346 -19.39 -15.61 4.09
CA ILE A 346 -20.58 -14.93 3.57
C ILE A 346 -20.75 -13.56 4.22
N ASP A 347 -20.62 -13.48 5.55
CA ASP A 347 -20.78 -12.24 6.31
C ASP A 347 -19.79 -11.15 5.86
N VAL A 348 -18.61 -11.55 5.38
CA VAL A 348 -17.52 -10.62 5.03
C VAL A 348 -17.43 -10.30 3.53
N TYR A 349 -17.74 -11.26 2.66
CA TYR A 349 -17.39 -11.20 1.23
C TYR A 349 -18.59 -11.30 0.28
N ASN A 350 -19.77 -11.71 0.73
CA ASN A 350 -20.89 -12.04 -0.15
C ASN A 350 -21.34 -10.84 -1.02
N ASP A 351 -21.32 -9.62 -0.49
CA ASP A 351 -21.75 -8.45 -1.26
C ASP A 351 -20.77 -8.09 -2.38
N GLY A 352 -19.46 -8.15 -2.12
CA GLY A 352 -18.43 -8.02 -3.15
C GLY A 352 -18.53 -9.15 -4.18
N PHE A 353 -18.81 -10.38 -3.73
CA PHE A 353 -18.98 -11.53 -4.62
C PHE A 353 -20.23 -11.40 -5.50
N LYS A 354 -21.36 -10.91 -4.97
CA LYS A 354 -22.56 -10.61 -5.78
C LYS A 354 -22.25 -9.60 -6.87
N ARG A 355 -21.48 -8.54 -6.58
CA ARG A 355 -21.05 -7.56 -7.58
C ARG A 355 -20.12 -8.19 -8.62
N LEU A 356 -19.13 -8.98 -8.21
CA LEU A 356 -18.27 -9.72 -9.12
C LEU A 356 -19.08 -10.61 -10.07
N LYS A 357 -20.08 -11.33 -9.55
CA LYS A 357 -20.96 -12.19 -10.36
C LYS A 357 -21.74 -11.46 -11.45
N LYS A 358 -22.02 -10.15 -11.28
CA LYS A 358 -22.67 -9.33 -12.33
C LYS A 358 -21.76 -9.12 -13.55
N LEU A 359 -20.45 -9.28 -13.40
CA LEU A 359 -19.46 -9.11 -14.46
C LEU A 359 -19.11 -10.43 -15.19
N ARG A 360 -19.74 -11.56 -14.84
CA ARG A 360 -19.57 -12.82 -15.58
C ARG A 360 -20.04 -12.63 -17.02
N ALA A 361 -19.22 -13.07 -17.99
CA ALA A 361 -19.60 -13.05 -19.39
C ALA A 361 -20.76 -14.04 -19.67
N THR A 362 -20.71 -15.20 -19.01
CA THR A 362 -21.78 -16.22 -19.05
C THR A 362 -22.38 -16.39 -17.67
N LYS A 363 -23.72 -16.33 -17.58
CA LYS A 363 -24.44 -16.50 -16.31
C LYS A 363 -24.08 -17.85 -15.67
N ASN A 364 -23.77 -17.82 -14.37
CA ASN A 364 -23.39 -18.99 -13.55
C ASN A 364 -22.04 -19.63 -13.88
N GLU A 365 -21.21 -19.03 -14.73
CA GLU A 365 -19.87 -19.53 -15.02
C GLU A 365 -18.80 -18.58 -14.45
N ASN A 366 -17.82 -19.14 -13.73
CA ASN A 366 -16.71 -18.39 -13.13
C ASN A 366 -15.44 -18.34 -13.99
N ARG A 367 -15.54 -18.78 -15.24
CA ARG A 367 -14.43 -18.74 -16.19
C ARG A 367 -14.31 -17.34 -16.79
N ASP A 368 -15.24 -16.96 -17.65
CA ASP A 368 -15.12 -15.73 -18.42
C ASP A 368 -15.82 -14.53 -17.74
N PHE A 369 -15.15 -13.38 -17.74
CA PHE A 369 -15.67 -12.11 -17.21
C PHE A 369 -15.53 -10.97 -18.22
N SER A 370 -16.19 -9.86 -17.93
CA SER A 370 -16.27 -8.69 -18.80
C SER A 370 -15.52 -7.47 -18.24
N PHE A 371 -14.33 -7.67 -17.66
CA PHE A 371 -13.52 -6.56 -17.16
C PHE A 371 -12.88 -5.75 -18.29
N ASP A 372 -12.84 -4.43 -18.15
CA ASP A 372 -12.20 -3.52 -19.10
C ASP A 372 -10.67 -3.54 -18.94
N ILE A 373 -10.22 -3.61 -17.68
CA ILE A 373 -8.82 -3.51 -17.30
C ILE A 373 -8.46 -4.64 -16.34
N LEU A 374 -7.28 -5.22 -16.54
CA LEU A 374 -6.69 -6.14 -15.57
C LEU A 374 -5.23 -5.76 -15.30
N MET A 375 -4.86 -5.67 -14.03
CA MET A 375 -3.47 -5.49 -13.63
C MET A 375 -3.14 -6.51 -12.56
N ALA A 376 -2.06 -7.26 -12.74
CA ALA A 376 -1.71 -8.31 -11.80
C ALA A 376 -0.21 -8.55 -11.73
N ASN A 377 0.25 -8.95 -10.55
CA ASN A 377 1.57 -9.53 -10.33
C ASN A 377 1.41 -10.95 -9.74
N PRO A 378 1.17 -11.96 -10.60
CA PRO A 378 0.96 -13.33 -10.13
C PRO A 378 2.20 -13.94 -9.48
N PRO A 379 2.05 -14.98 -8.63
CA PRO A 379 3.19 -15.65 -8.03
C PRO A 379 4.11 -16.29 -9.07
N PHE A 380 5.42 -15.98 -9.01
CA PHE A 380 6.41 -16.44 -10.00
C PHE A 380 6.89 -17.88 -9.76
N ALA A 381 6.65 -18.42 -8.57
CA ALA A 381 7.16 -19.72 -8.16
C ALA A 381 6.04 -20.71 -7.84
N GLY A 382 6.34 -21.98 -8.09
CA GLY A 382 5.44 -23.10 -7.85
C GLY A 382 4.72 -23.59 -9.10
N ASP A 383 4.47 -24.89 -9.10
CA ASP A 383 3.73 -25.58 -10.15
C ASP A 383 2.33 -25.97 -9.64
N ILE A 384 1.33 -25.90 -10.52
CA ILE A 384 0.04 -26.57 -10.34
C ILE A 384 0.17 -27.98 -10.89
N LYS A 385 -0.21 -28.98 -10.09
CA LYS A 385 -0.12 -30.41 -10.46
C LYS A 385 -1.49 -31.09 -10.52
N GLU A 386 -2.54 -30.44 -10.04
CA GLU A 386 -3.87 -31.03 -9.99
C GLU A 386 -4.47 -31.11 -11.39
N SER A 387 -4.58 -32.31 -11.96
CA SER A 387 -5.12 -32.51 -13.31
C SER A 387 -6.53 -31.94 -13.51
N ARG A 388 -7.35 -31.88 -12.45
CA ARG A 388 -8.68 -31.24 -12.50
C ARG A 388 -8.57 -29.77 -12.90
N ILE A 389 -7.61 -29.04 -12.30
CA ILE A 389 -7.37 -27.63 -12.61
C ILE A 389 -6.76 -27.51 -13.99
N LEU A 390 -5.67 -28.24 -14.27
CA LEU A 390 -4.94 -28.16 -15.53
C LEU A 390 -5.82 -28.47 -16.76
N ASN A 391 -6.77 -29.39 -16.65
CA ASN A 391 -7.65 -29.75 -17.76
C ASN A 391 -8.58 -28.61 -18.22
N ARG A 392 -8.76 -27.57 -17.38
CA ARG A 392 -9.59 -26.40 -17.70
C ARG A 392 -8.88 -25.35 -18.53
N TYR A 393 -7.55 -25.34 -18.47
CA TYR A 393 -6.71 -24.37 -19.16
C TYR A 393 -6.16 -24.97 -20.46
N GLU A 394 -6.16 -24.19 -21.54
CA GLU A 394 -5.47 -24.49 -22.80
C GLU A 394 -3.96 -24.61 -22.54
N LEU A 395 -3.37 -23.68 -21.79
CA LEU A 395 -1.96 -23.72 -21.36
C LEU A 395 -1.69 -24.85 -20.35
N GLY A 396 -2.73 -25.46 -19.78
CA GLY A 396 -2.66 -26.68 -18.97
C GLY A 396 -2.42 -27.95 -19.80
N LYS A 397 -2.50 -27.86 -21.13
CA LYS A 397 -2.37 -28.98 -22.07
C LYS A 397 -1.13 -28.78 -22.94
N ASN A 398 -0.59 -29.88 -23.47
CA ASN A 398 0.50 -29.85 -24.44
C ASN A 398 -0.03 -29.69 -25.88
N ALA A 399 0.87 -29.62 -26.86
CA ALA A 399 0.51 -29.49 -28.27
C ALA A 399 -0.37 -30.63 -28.84
N SER A 400 -0.37 -31.82 -28.20
CA SER A 400 -1.27 -32.92 -28.56
C SER A 400 -2.63 -32.88 -27.84
N GLY A 401 -2.93 -31.82 -27.10
CA GLY A 401 -4.16 -31.66 -26.31
C GLY A 401 -4.20 -32.47 -25.00
N LYS A 402 -3.10 -33.14 -24.63
CA LYS A 402 -3.00 -33.94 -23.40
C LYS A 402 -2.66 -33.03 -22.21
N VAL A 403 -3.36 -33.21 -21.10
CA VAL A 403 -3.09 -32.50 -19.83
C VAL A 403 -1.64 -32.74 -19.39
N GLN A 404 -0.93 -31.67 -19.08
CA GLN A 404 0.45 -31.73 -18.60
C GLN A 404 0.51 -32.24 -17.15
N ASN A 405 1.66 -32.77 -16.73
CA ASN A 405 1.83 -33.26 -15.35
C ASN A 405 1.96 -32.11 -14.33
N LYS A 406 2.50 -30.98 -14.78
CA LYS A 406 2.70 -29.79 -13.97
C LYS A 406 2.83 -28.57 -14.87
N VAL A 407 2.29 -27.43 -14.45
CA VAL A 407 2.40 -26.15 -15.16
C VAL A 407 2.69 -25.03 -14.16
N GLY A 408 3.57 -24.11 -14.52
CA GLY A 408 3.89 -22.96 -13.67
C GLY A 408 2.65 -22.11 -13.40
N ARG A 409 2.51 -21.62 -12.16
CA ARG A 409 1.36 -20.77 -11.78
C ARG A 409 1.26 -19.53 -12.65
N ASP A 410 2.40 -18.86 -12.85
CA ASP A 410 2.56 -17.68 -13.71
C ASP A 410 2.01 -17.90 -15.12
N ILE A 411 2.20 -19.10 -15.70
CA ILE A 411 1.66 -19.47 -17.01
C ILE A 411 0.14 -19.55 -17.00
N LEU A 412 -0.47 -20.22 -16.02
CA LEU A 412 -1.93 -20.33 -15.94
C LEU A 412 -2.60 -18.98 -15.67
N PHE A 413 -1.91 -18.08 -14.96
CA PHE A 413 -2.40 -16.71 -14.75
C PHE A 413 -2.47 -15.89 -16.05
N ILE A 414 -1.65 -16.19 -17.07
CA ILE A 414 -1.78 -15.54 -18.39
C ILE A 414 -3.15 -15.82 -19.01
N GLU A 415 -3.51 -17.10 -19.07
CA GLU A 415 -4.81 -17.53 -19.60
C GLU A 415 -5.95 -17.06 -18.69
N ARG A 416 -5.83 -17.24 -17.37
CA ARG A 416 -6.84 -16.77 -16.42
C ARG A 416 -7.13 -15.28 -16.58
N ASN A 417 -6.10 -14.46 -16.72
CA ASN A 417 -6.27 -13.02 -16.86
C ASN A 417 -6.90 -12.63 -18.20
N LEU A 418 -6.57 -13.34 -19.28
CA LEU A 418 -7.25 -13.17 -20.56
C LEU A 418 -8.73 -13.58 -20.51
N ASP A 419 -9.07 -14.66 -19.80
CA ASP A 419 -10.47 -15.08 -19.57
C ASP A 419 -11.27 -14.04 -18.79
N MET A 420 -10.63 -13.29 -17.88
CA MET A 420 -11.29 -12.24 -17.10
C MET A 420 -11.58 -10.96 -17.90
N LEU A 421 -10.82 -10.71 -18.97
CA LEU A 421 -10.97 -9.52 -19.82
C LEU A 421 -12.11 -9.67 -20.84
N LYS A 422 -12.88 -8.60 -21.03
CA LYS A 422 -13.78 -8.49 -22.18
C LYS A 422 -12.99 -8.34 -23.49
N PRO A 423 -13.56 -8.71 -24.65
CA PRO A 423 -12.99 -8.34 -25.95
C PRO A 423 -12.72 -6.83 -26.04
N GLY A 424 -11.53 -6.43 -26.50
CA GLY A 424 -11.07 -5.04 -26.52
C GLY A 424 -10.54 -4.50 -25.19
N GLY A 425 -10.74 -5.23 -24.08
CA GLY A 425 -10.15 -4.93 -22.77
C GLY A 425 -8.63 -5.11 -22.76
N ARG A 426 -7.97 -4.51 -21.78
CA ARG A 426 -6.50 -4.38 -21.74
C ARG A 426 -5.91 -4.81 -20.40
N MET A 427 -4.69 -5.34 -20.41
CA MET A 427 -4.01 -5.72 -19.18
C MET A 427 -2.53 -5.39 -19.13
N ALA A 428 -2.03 -5.27 -17.90
CA ALA A 428 -0.61 -5.28 -17.57
C ALA A 428 -0.34 -6.42 -16.59
N ILE A 429 0.52 -7.36 -16.97
CA ILE A 429 0.87 -8.52 -16.14
C ILE A 429 2.39 -8.57 -15.92
N VAL A 430 2.80 -8.64 -14.67
CA VAL A 430 4.22 -8.81 -14.31
C VAL A 430 4.57 -10.30 -14.40
N LEU A 431 5.60 -10.64 -15.16
CA LEU A 431 6.04 -12.02 -15.36
C LEU A 431 7.58 -12.13 -15.35
N PRO A 432 8.15 -13.32 -15.07
CA PRO A 432 9.57 -13.58 -15.26
C PRO A 432 9.99 -13.32 -16.71
N GLN A 433 11.11 -12.63 -16.91
CA GLN A 433 11.58 -12.27 -18.26
C GLN A 433 11.77 -13.49 -19.16
N GLY A 434 12.10 -14.65 -18.57
CA GLY A 434 12.23 -15.95 -19.24
C GLY A 434 11.05 -16.30 -20.17
N ARG A 435 9.83 -15.92 -19.79
CA ARG A 435 8.62 -16.21 -20.58
C ARG A 435 8.64 -15.55 -21.96
N PHE A 436 9.36 -14.45 -22.10
CA PHE A 436 9.40 -13.65 -23.32
C PHE A 436 10.55 -14.02 -24.25
N ASN A 437 11.62 -14.64 -23.75
CA ASN A 437 12.85 -14.89 -24.53
C ASN A 437 13.24 -16.37 -24.65
N ASN A 438 12.79 -17.24 -23.75
CA ASN A 438 13.14 -18.65 -23.83
C ASN A 438 12.48 -19.32 -25.04
N SER A 439 13.25 -20.12 -25.78
CA SER A 439 12.75 -20.89 -26.94
C SER A 439 11.71 -21.94 -26.52
N SER A 440 11.84 -22.53 -25.33
CA SER A 440 10.88 -23.49 -24.78
C SER A 440 9.49 -22.88 -24.56
N ASP A 441 9.43 -21.57 -24.34
CA ASP A 441 8.21 -20.85 -23.96
C ASP A 441 7.53 -20.21 -25.17
N LYS A 442 7.93 -20.59 -26.40
CA LYS A 442 7.33 -20.11 -27.66
C LYS A 442 5.81 -20.31 -27.69
N TYR A 443 5.33 -21.46 -27.22
CA TYR A 443 3.90 -21.78 -27.20
C TYR A 443 3.07 -20.79 -26.38
N ILE A 444 3.66 -20.20 -25.33
CA ILE A 444 3.00 -19.17 -24.51
C ILE A 444 2.82 -17.89 -25.34
N ARG A 445 3.85 -17.49 -26.09
CA ARG A 445 3.80 -16.30 -26.96
C ARG A 445 2.82 -16.49 -28.12
N GLU A 446 2.77 -17.69 -28.70
CA GLU A 446 1.77 -18.05 -29.72
C GLU A 446 0.35 -18.00 -29.17
N PHE A 447 0.12 -18.57 -27.98
CA PHE A 447 -1.17 -18.49 -27.30
C PHE A 447 -1.59 -17.03 -27.04
N ILE A 448 -0.67 -16.21 -26.52
CA ILE A 448 -0.92 -14.78 -26.29
C ILE A 448 -1.30 -14.07 -27.59
N ALA A 449 -0.49 -14.22 -28.65
CA ALA A 449 -0.71 -13.54 -29.93
C ALA A 449 -2.04 -13.95 -30.60
N ASP A 450 -2.50 -15.19 -30.41
CA ASP A 450 -3.80 -15.62 -30.93
C ASP A 450 -4.98 -14.91 -30.25
N LYS A 451 -4.87 -14.65 -28.95
CA LYS A 451 -5.96 -14.11 -28.11
C LYS A 451 -5.90 -12.59 -27.91
N ALA A 452 -4.73 -11.97 -28.02
CA ALA A 452 -4.54 -10.55 -27.75
C ALA A 452 -3.41 -9.91 -28.58
N ARG A 453 -3.54 -8.60 -28.80
CA ARG A 453 -2.47 -7.73 -29.29
C ARG A 453 -1.44 -7.56 -28.18
N ILE A 454 -0.16 -7.75 -28.50
CA ILE A 454 0.94 -7.35 -27.62
C ILE A 454 1.16 -5.84 -27.82
N LEU A 455 0.91 -5.04 -26.79
CA LEU A 455 1.08 -3.60 -26.84
C LEU A 455 2.51 -3.20 -26.52
N ALA A 456 3.03 -3.74 -25.40
CA ALA A 456 4.36 -3.42 -24.92
C ALA A 456 4.98 -4.55 -24.10
N VAL A 457 6.32 -4.59 -24.09
CA VAL A 457 7.12 -5.38 -23.15
C VAL A 457 8.13 -4.46 -22.48
N VAL A 458 7.95 -4.20 -21.19
CA VAL A 458 8.82 -3.34 -20.39
C VAL A 458 9.67 -4.20 -19.47
N GLY A 459 10.97 -4.33 -19.77
CA GLY A 459 11.92 -5.05 -18.93
C GLY A 459 12.26 -4.24 -17.67
N LEU A 460 12.07 -4.82 -16.49
CA LEU A 460 12.37 -4.16 -15.23
C LEU A 460 13.83 -4.38 -14.81
N HIS A 461 14.38 -3.45 -14.03
CA HIS A 461 15.71 -3.58 -13.48
C HIS A 461 15.74 -4.78 -12.50
N GLN A 462 16.83 -5.55 -12.49
CA GLN A 462 16.90 -6.82 -11.73
C GLN A 462 16.67 -6.65 -10.21
N ASN A 463 16.95 -5.47 -9.67
CA ASN A 463 16.78 -5.20 -8.24
C ASN A 463 15.36 -4.78 -7.83
N VAL A 464 14.42 -4.58 -8.76
CA VAL A 464 13.06 -4.07 -8.46
C VAL A 464 12.36 -4.91 -7.38
N PHE A 465 12.47 -6.24 -7.48
CA PHE A 465 11.85 -7.19 -6.55
C PHE A 465 12.78 -7.70 -5.44
N LYS A 466 13.98 -7.11 -5.28
CA LYS A 466 14.84 -7.39 -4.13
C LYS A 466 14.26 -6.77 -2.84
N PRO A 467 14.55 -7.36 -1.66
CA PRO A 467 15.40 -8.54 -1.43
C PRO A 467 14.71 -9.88 -1.73
N HIS A 468 13.43 -9.88 -2.10
CA HIS A 468 12.61 -11.08 -2.17
C HIS A 468 12.97 -12.02 -3.31
N THR A 469 13.34 -11.48 -4.47
CA THR A 469 13.86 -12.27 -5.59
C THR A 469 14.85 -11.49 -6.44
N GLY A 470 15.83 -12.21 -6.99
CA GLY A 470 16.77 -11.72 -8.00
C GLY A 470 16.34 -12.05 -9.44
N THR A 471 15.18 -12.70 -9.61
CA THR A 471 14.62 -13.00 -10.93
C THR A 471 14.32 -11.71 -11.67
N LYS A 472 14.91 -11.56 -12.86
CA LYS A 472 14.59 -10.42 -13.73
C LYS A 472 13.17 -10.59 -14.30
N THR A 473 12.36 -9.55 -14.17
CA THR A 473 10.95 -9.55 -14.56
C THR A 473 10.70 -8.51 -15.65
N SER A 474 9.59 -8.67 -16.36
CA SER A 474 9.07 -7.67 -17.27
C SER A 474 7.58 -7.48 -17.05
N VAL A 475 7.06 -6.31 -17.40
CA VAL A 475 5.63 -6.07 -17.51
C VAL A 475 5.21 -6.27 -18.96
N LEU A 476 4.26 -7.16 -19.19
CA LEU A 476 3.62 -7.40 -20.49
C LEU A 476 2.30 -6.64 -20.54
N PHE A 477 2.16 -5.77 -21.54
CA PHE A 477 0.92 -5.04 -21.82
C PHE A 477 0.21 -5.67 -23.00
N LEU A 478 -1.06 -6.04 -22.82
CA LEU A 478 -1.88 -6.66 -23.86
C LEU A 478 -3.22 -5.93 -24.05
N GLN A 479 -3.80 -6.06 -25.23
CA GLN A 479 -5.21 -5.75 -25.48
C GLN A 479 -5.88 -6.94 -26.16
N LYS A 480 -6.91 -7.51 -25.52
CA LYS A 480 -7.65 -8.66 -26.06
C LYS A 480 -8.29 -8.28 -27.39
N TRP A 481 -8.20 -9.17 -28.38
CA TRP A 481 -8.75 -8.90 -29.71
C TRP A 481 -10.28 -8.69 -29.66
N GLY A 482 -10.79 -7.91 -30.61
CA GLY A 482 -12.20 -7.56 -30.75
C GLY A 482 -12.65 -6.41 -29.86
N GLY A 483 -13.92 -6.47 -29.44
CA GLY A 483 -14.59 -5.46 -28.62
C GLY A 483 -15.30 -4.40 -29.45
N ASP A 484 -16.52 -4.05 -29.08
CA ASP A 484 -17.32 -3.01 -29.74
C ASP A 484 -16.97 -1.63 -29.18
N ASP A 485 -16.71 -0.67 -30.07
CA ASP A 485 -16.45 0.73 -29.69
C ASP A 485 -17.74 1.55 -29.44
N GLY A 486 -18.90 0.93 -29.62
CA GLY A 486 -20.22 1.54 -29.46
C GLY A 486 -20.63 2.45 -30.62
N LYS A 487 -19.80 2.53 -31.67
CA LYS A 487 -20.00 3.36 -32.88
C LYS A 487 -19.98 2.51 -34.16
N GLY A 488 -20.03 1.18 -34.02
CA GLY A 488 -20.02 0.23 -35.14
C GLY A 488 -18.61 -0.17 -35.60
N GLY A 489 -17.56 0.15 -34.82
CA GLY A 489 -16.18 -0.27 -35.03
C GLY A 489 -15.67 -1.21 -33.93
N GLU A 490 -14.41 -1.65 -34.08
CA GLU A 490 -13.75 -2.50 -33.10
C GLU A 490 -12.72 -1.74 -32.24
N LEU A 491 -12.71 -2.02 -30.95
CA LEU A 491 -11.73 -1.49 -29.99
C LEU A 491 -10.31 -1.99 -30.29
N CYS A 492 -10.17 -3.29 -30.64
CA CYS A 492 -8.88 -3.92 -30.93
C CYS A 492 -9.01 -4.95 -32.08
N PRO A 493 -9.11 -4.51 -33.35
CA PRO A 493 -9.23 -5.42 -34.48
C PRO A 493 -8.01 -6.34 -34.58
N LYS A 494 -8.24 -7.64 -34.86
CA LYS A 494 -7.15 -8.62 -35.03
C LYS A 494 -6.30 -8.26 -36.23
N LYS A 495 -4.99 -8.15 -36.01
CA LYS A 495 -3.98 -7.87 -37.04
C LYS A 495 -2.84 -8.87 -36.92
N GLU A 496 -2.37 -9.37 -38.06
CA GLU A 496 -1.21 -10.27 -38.12
C GLU A 496 0.11 -9.51 -37.91
N ASP A 497 0.19 -8.28 -38.42
CA ASP A 497 1.36 -7.41 -38.28
C ASP A 497 0.99 -6.11 -37.57
N TYR A 498 1.76 -5.76 -36.54
CA TYR A 498 1.57 -4.57 -35.72
C TYR A 498 2.84 -4.23 -34.95
N ASN A 499 3.03 -2.94 -34.67
CA ASN A 499 4.16 -2.49 -33.85
C ASN A 499 3.96 -2.88 -32.38
N ILE A 500 5.07 -3.23 -31.73
CA ILE A 500 5.15 -3.54 -30.29
C ILE A 500 6.15 -2.58 -29.66
N PHE A 501 5.75 -1.92 -28.57
CA PHE A 501 6.63 -1.04 -27.82
C PHE A 501 7.56 -1.83 -26.90
N PHE A 502 8.87 -1.73 -27.09
CA PHE A 502 9.86 -2.36 -26.22
C PHE A 502 10.63 -1.30 -25.45
N ALA A 503 10.72 -1.48 -24.13
CA ALA A 503 11.52 -0.63 -23.26
C ALA A 503 12.21 -1.45 -22.17
N THR A 504 13.26 -0.90 -21.58
CA THR A 504 13.95 -1.49 -20.43
C THR A 504 14.29 -0.40 -19.44
N GLN A 505 13.94 -0.61 -18.17
CA GLN A 505 14.34 0.24 -17.06
C GLN A 505 15.87 0.22 -16.92
N MET A 506 16.50 1.37 -17.12
CA MET A 506 17.94 1.54 -17.04
C MET A 506 18.39 2.00 -15.65
N LEU A 507 17.55 2.77 -14.94
CA LEU A 507 17.90 3.29 -13.62
C LEU A 507 17.48 2.34 -12.50
N PRO A 508 18.40 1.99 -11.57
CA PRO A 508 18.07 1.14 -10.45
C PRO A 508 17.26 1.91 -9.40
N SER A 509 16.12 1.35 -9.02
CA SER A 509 15.26 1.81 -7.92
C SER A 509 15.64 1.25 -6.56
N LYS A 510 16.42 0.17 -6.54
CA LYS A 510 16.94 -0.49 -5.35
C LYS A 510 18.38 -0.91 -5.55
N ASP A 511 19.15 -0.90 -4.47
CA ASP A 511 20.49 -1.45 -4.46
C ASP A 511 20.48 -2.99 -4.40
N ASN A 512 21.65 -3.61 -4.25
CA ASN A 512 21.76 -5.07 -4.20
C ASN A 512 21.21 -5.69 -2.92
N SER A 513 21.04 -4.91 -1.84
CA SER A 513 20.43 -5.34 -0.58
C SER A 513 18.90 -5.22 -0.61
N GLY A 514 18.33 -4.55 -1.63
CA GLY A 514 16.90 -4.30 -1.75
C GLY A 514 16.45 -2.98 -1.14
N GLU A 515 17.38 -2.13 -0.69
CA GLU A 515 17.07 -0.81 -0.15
C GLU A 515 16.84 0.19 -1.28
N LYS A 516 15.82 1.06 -1.11
CA LYS A 516 15.40 2.04 -2.12
C LYS A 516 16.54 3.05 -2.39
N ILE A 517 16.80 3.32 -3.66
CA ILE A 517 17.70 4.39 -4.11
C ILE A 517 16.84 5.60 -4.41
N TYR A 518 17.26 6.80 -3.98
CA TYR A 518 16.49 8.03 -4.15
C TYR A 518 17.21 8.99 -5.11
N TYR A 519 16.45 9.87 -5.75
CA TYR A 519 17.01 10.95 -6.55
C TYR A 519 17.77 11.95 -5.67
N THR A 520 18.84 12.52 -6.23
CA THR A 520 19.58 13.61 -5.62
C THR A 520 19.64 14.81 -6.57
N LEU A 521 19.51 16.00 -6.00
CA LEU A 521 19.54 17.27 -6.72
C LEU A 521 20.40 18.24 -5.93
N GLU A 522 21.44 18.79 -6.56
CA GLU A 522 22.38 19.73 -5.89
C GLU A 522 22.95 19.19 -4.56
N ASN A 523 23.23 17.89 -4.49
CA ASN A 523 23.68 17.15 -3.30
C ASN A 523 22.65 17.01 -2.15
N ALA A 524 21.39 17.35 -2.39
CA ALA A 524 20.28 17.07 -1.47
C ALA A 524 19.41 15.91 -1.99
N LEU A 525 18.81 15.14 -1.07
CA LEU A 525 17.79 14.15 -1.43
C LEU A 525 16.56 14.87 -1.97
N LEU A 526 16.03 14.34 -3.06
CA LEU A 526 14.86 14.89 -3.71
C LEU A 526 13.59 14.53 -2.95
N LEU A 527 12.74 15.53 -2.72
CA LEU A 527 11.45 15.36 -2.09
C LEU A 527 10.30 15.65 -3.06
N ASP A 528 9.18 14.93 -2.90
CA ASP A 528 7.93 15.19 -3.62
C ASP A 528 7.20 16.42 -3.06
N SER A 529 5.98 16.70 -3.54
CA SER A 529 5.13 17.79 -3.02
C SER A 529 4.65 17.58 -1.58
N HIS A 530 4.85 16.39 -1.01
CA HIS A 530 4.47 16.00 0.34
C HIS A 530 5.70 15.76 1.23
N GLU A 531 6.88 16.21 0.78
CA GLU A 531 8.16 16.10 1.47
C GLU A 531 8.67 14.65 1.70
N HIS A 532 8.21 13.69 0.89
CA HIS A 532 8.71 12.32 0.90
C HIS A 532 9.86 12.12 -0.08
N LEU A 533 10.75 11.18 0.21
CA LEU A 533 11.87 10.82 -0.66
C LEU A 533 11.40 10.19 -1.98
N VAL A 534 11.83 10.76 -3.11
CA VAL A 534 11.48 10.25 -4.45
C VAL A 534 12.42 9.14 -4.88
N VAL A 535 11.87 7.95 -5.12
CA VAL A 535 12.63 6.78 -5.57
C VAL A 535 13.19 7.00 -6.98
N LYS A 536 14.45 6.65 -7.19
CA LYS A 536 15.16 6.78 -8.47
C LYS A 536 14.69 5.72 -9.47
N HIS A 537 14.13 6.11 -10.60
CA HIS A 537 13.78 5.19 -11.69
C HIS A 537 13.49 5.96 -12.97
N ASP A 538 13.50 5.29 -14.12
CA ASP A 538 13.16 5.85 -15.43
C ASP A 538 11.83 5.36 -16.02
N LEU A 539 10.97 4.74 -15.21
CA LEU A 539 9.68 4.20 -15.66
C LEU A 539 8.67 5.30 -16.07
N PHE A 540 8.69 6.43 -15.38
CA PHE A 540 7.93 7.65 -15.70
C PHE A 540 8.57 8.83 -14.98
N ASN A 541 8.20 10.06 -15.36
CA ASN A 541 8.73 11.23 -14.66
C ASN A 541 8.02 11.44 -13.32
N PRO A 542 8.77 11.64 -12.22
CA PRO A 542 8.22 11.71 -10.86
C PRO A 542 7.30 12.91 -10.59
N HIS A 543 7.19 13.86 -11.53
CA HIS A 543 6.33 15.04 -11.42
C HIS A 543 5.47 15.30 -12.67
N LEU A 544 5.25 14.34 -13.56
CA LEU A 544 4.43 14.57 -14.77
C LEU A 544 2.92 14.38 -14.57
N GLU A 545 2.18 14.99 -15.51
CA GLU A 545 0.73 14.97 -15.80
C GLU A 545 -0.08 13.96 -14.97
N GLY A 546 -0.97 14.48 -14.12
CA GLY A 546 -1.69 13.65 -13.15
C GLY A 546 -1.36 13.90 -11.68
N ASP A 547 -0.30 14.67 -11.39
CA ASP A 547 0.06 15.15 -10.05
C ASP A 547 0.02 16.68 -9.93
N GLU A 548 -0.58 17.37 -10.89
CA GLU A 548 -0.81 18.81 -10.79
C GLU A 548 -1.52 19.12 -9.47
N PRO A 549 -1.08 20.16 -8.74
CA PRO A 549 -1.81 20.68 -7.61
C PRO A 549 -3.31 20.81 -7.95
N LEU A 550 -4.14 20.03 -7.26
CA LEU A 550 -5.55 20.33 -7.21
C LEU A 550 -5.72 21.61 -6.37
N ARG A 551 -6.63 22.48 -6.80
CA ARG A 551 -6.98 23.69 -6.04
C ARG A 551 -7.44 23.27 -4.64
N GLN A 552 -6.90 23.89 -3.60
CA GLN A 552 -7.25 23.59 -2.23
C GLN A 552 -8.43 24.44 -1.75
N LYS A 553 -9.21 23.90 -0.81
CA LYS A 553 -10.29 24.66 -0.17
C LYS A 553 -9.75 25.89 0.54
N ASN A 554 -10.37 27.03 0.29
CA ASN A 554 -9.99 28.34 0.82
C ASN A 554 -8.62 28.85 0.34
N GLU A 555 -8.05 28.25 -0.71
CA GLU A 555 -6.83 28.73 -1.34
C GLU A 555 -7.15 29.93 -2.23
N SER A 556 -6.40 31.03 -2.05
CA SER A 556 -6.47 32.18 -2.93
C SER A 556 -5.95 31.83 -4.33
N ASN A 557 -6.37 32.59 -5.34
CA ASN A 557 -5.85 32.38 -6.70
C ASN A 557 -4.32 32.59 -6.75
N GLU A 558 -3.78 33.50 -5.95
CA GLU A 558 -2.34 33.79 -5.89
C GLU A 558 -1.56 32.60 -5.30
N GLU A 559 -2.05 31.99 -4.22
CA GLU A 559 -1.46 30.79 -3.61
C GLU A 559 -1.52 29.59 -4.57
N PHE A 560 -2.67 29.39 -5.23
CA PHE A 560 -2.83 28.31 -6.20
C PHE A 560 -1.87 28.48 -7.38
N GLN A 561 -1.76 29.69 -7.93
CA GLN A 561 -0.83 29.97 -9.02
C GLN A 561 0.63 29.83 -8.58
N ALA A 562 0.97 30.20 -7.34
CA ALA A 562 2.31 29.97 -6.80
C ALA A 562 2.65 28.48 -6.71
N ARG A 563 1.72 27.63 -6.24
CA ARG A 563 1.92 26.17 -6.22
C ARG A 563 1.99 25.58 -7.62
N MET A 564 1.18 26.07 -8.56
CA MET A 564 1.26 25.64 -9.95
C MET A 564 2.60 26.02 -10.59
N GLN A 565 3.09 27.24 -10.36
CA GLN A 565 4.41 27.67 -10.82
C GLN A 565 5.54 26.85 -10.18
N GLU A 566 5.43 26.54 -8.88
CA GLU A 566 6.41 25.67 -8.21
C GLU A 566 6.39 24.26 -8.81
N TYR A 567 5.20 23.71 -9.08
CA TYR A 567 5.02 22.44 -9.76
C TYR A 567 5.64 22.47 -11.16
N GLU A 568 5.32 23.47 -11.99
CA GLU A 568 5.89 23.63 -13.34
C GLU A 568 7.41 23.80 -13.32
N MET A 569 7.94 24.58 -12.38
CA MET A 569 9.38 24.75 -12.20
C MET A 569 10.05 23.44 -11.79
N ARG A 570 9.42 22.66 -10.91
CA ARG A 570 9.86 21.31 -10.54
C ARG A 570 9.85 20.40 -11.77
N CYS A 571 8.76 20.35 -12.53
CA CYS A 571 8.65 19.58 -13.78
C CYS A 571 9.78 19.91 -14.75
N GLU A 572 10.06 21.18 -14.96
CA GLU A 572 11.15 21.62 -15.85
C GLU A 572 12.52 21.23 -15.30
N LYS A 573 12.73 21.36 -13.98
CA LYS A 573 13.94 20.88 -13.31
C LYS A 573 14.11 19.37 -13.49
N TYR A 574 13.04 18.58 -13.50
CA TYR A 574 13.12 17.13 -13.75
C TYR A 574 13.46 16.76 -15.20
N LYS A 575 12.96 17.50 -16.18
CA LYS A 575 13.38 17.32 -17.59
C LYS A 575 14.89 17.46 -17.76
N THR A 576 15.56 18.26 -16.92
CA THR A 576 17.02 18.37 -16.95
C THR A 576 17.76 17.18 -16.32
N ILE A 577 17.07 16.35 -15.52
CA ILE A 577 17.63 15.20 -14.80
C ILE A 577 17.40 13.89 -15.57
N GLN A 578 16.29 13.76 -16.30
CA GLN A 578 15.92 12.57 -17.07
C GLN A 578 15.20 12.97 -18.37
N SER A 579 15.44 12.24 -19.46
CA SER A 579 14.58 12.28 -20.67
C SER A 579 13.17 11.76 -20.37
N ASP A 580 12.26 11.86 -21.34
CA ASP A 580 10.91 11.27 -21.27
C ASP A 580 10.97 9.83 -20.72
N GLY A 581 10.12 9.54 -19.72
CA GLY A 581 10.05 8.23 -19.10
C GLY A 581 9.39 7.19 -20.01
N ILE A 582 9.50 5.92 -19.61
CA ILE A 582 8.97 4.79 -20.40
C ILE A 582 7.45 4.91 -20.61
N ALA A 583 6.69 5.32 -19.58
CA ALA A 583 5.26 5.48 -19.68
C ALA A 583 4.87 6.60 -20.67
N GLU A 584 5.55 7.74 -20.62
CA GLU A 584 5.32 8.87 -21.52
C GLU A 584 5.60 8.49 -22.98
N ALA A 585 6.73 7.84 -23.24
CA ALA A 585 7.06 7.35 -24.58
C ALA A 585 6.04 6.31 -25.09
N PHE A 586 5.50 5.47 -24.19
CA PHE A 586 4.41 4.56 -24.56
C PHE A 586 3.11 5.31 -24.89
N ILE A 587 2.79 6.40 -24.20
CA ILE A 587 1.59 7.20 -24.48
C ILE A 587 1.66 7.80 -25.88
N ASP A 588 2.82 8.34 -26.26
CA ASP A 588 3.04 8.86 -27.62
C ASP A 588 2.92 7.76 -28.67
N PHE A 589 3.53 6.60 -28.41
CA PHE A 589 3.36 5.41 -29.23
C PHE A 589 1.89 4.99 -29.34
N ALA A 590 1.16 4.95 -28.23
CA ALA A 590 -0.24 4.53 -28.17
C ALA A 590 -1.15 5.48 -28.96
N LYS A 591 -0.89 6.79 -28.89
CA LYS A 591 -1.58 7.81 -29.70
C LYS A 591 -1.27 7.62 -31.19
N ALA A 592 0.00 7.44 -31.55
CA ALA A 592 0.42 7.22 -32.94
C ALA A 592 -0.16 5.93 -33.55
N GLU A 593 -0.24 4.85 -32.77
CA GLU A 593 -0.85 3.57 -33.15
C GLU A 593 -2.37 3.58 -33.11
N GLY A 594 -2.98 4.68 -32.63
CA GLY A 594 -4.42 4.80 -32.45
C GLY A 594 -4.99 3.72 -31.53
N LEU A 595 -4.36 3.45 -30.38
CA LEU A 595 -4.91 2.53 -29.39
C LEU A 595 -6.18 3.12 -28.76
N SER A 596 -7.26 2.33 -28.67
CA SER A 596 -8.62 2.83 -28.38
C SER A 596 -8.75 3.59 -27.06
N PHE A 597 -7.93 3.28 -26.06
CA PHE A 597 -7.94 3.90 -24.73
C PHE A 597 -7.08 5.16 -24.62
N TRP A 598 -6.45 5.58 -25.73
CA TRP A 598 -5.72 6.84 -25.89
C TRP A 598 -6.18 7.66 -27.09
N ARG A 599 -7.26 7.25 -27.78
CA ARG A 599 -7.92 8.08 -28.80
C ARG A 599 -8.69 9.21 -28.11
N GLU A 600 -8.58 10.43 -28.64
CA GLU A 600 -9.38 11.59 -28.23
C GLU A 600 -10.84 11.49 -28.68
#